data_AF-A0A317MSA4-F1
#
_entry.id   AF-A0A317MSA4-F1
#
_cell.length_a   1.000
_cell.length_b   1.000
_cell.length_c   1.000
_cell.angle_alpha   90.00
_cell.angle_beta   90.00
_cell.angle_gamma   90.00
#
_symmetry.space_group_name_H-M   'P 1'
#
loop_
_entity.id
_entity.type
_entity.pdbx_description
1 polymer ?
#
loop_
_entity_poly.entity_id
_entity_poly.type
_entity_poly.pdbx_seq_one_letter_code
_entity_poly.pdbx_strand_id
1 'polypeptide(L)'
;MSRNTQLTKGIVRDLATKGLPADALNVVRELAAEGCREHAIRRTLGLSPAQWNALKKDDAEGELSPLALAIEEGRAEGAGEVIAVMRARMKEGDTRAAEWLGDKLYKIGREDGPGEAPRVLIQINAALSPEEYARVIHVSD
;
A
#
# COMPACT_ATOMS: atom_id res chain seq x y z
N MET A 1 -13.43 27.15 32.45
CA MET A 1 -13.30 25.75 31.99
C MET A 1 -13.84 25.63 30.56
N SER A 2 -13.11 24.86 29.77
CA SER A 2 -13.07 24.74 28.30
C SER A 2 -14.41 24.45 27.58
N ARG A 3 -14.87 25.39 26.73
CA ARG A 3 -15.88 25.14 25.68
C ARG A 3 -15.37 24.19 24.59
N ASN A 4 -14.06 24.07 24.42
CA ASN A 4 -13.42 23.19 23.42
C ASN A 4 -13.54 21.69 23.74
N THR A 5 -13.81 21.34 25.00
CA THR A 5 -13.88 19.92 25.41
C THR A 5 -15.29 19.32 25.25
N GLN A 6 -16.32 20.16 25.02
CA GLN A 6 -17.70 19.71 24.79
C GLN A 6 -18.00 19.46 23.30
N LEU A 7 -17.43 20.27 22.39
CA LEU A 7 -17.51 20.05 20.93
C LEU A 7 -16.87 18.71 20.51
N THR A 8 -15.76 18.35 21.14
CA THR A 8 -15.05 17.09 20.88
C THR A 8 -15.85 15.87 21.31
N LYS A 9 -16.56 15.90 22.45
CA LYS A 9 -17.36 14.75 22.91
C LYS A 9 -18.58 14.43 22.04
N GLY A 10 -19.20 15.44 21.41
CA GLY A 10 -20.35 15.24 20.50
C GLY A 10 -19.97 14.60 19.17
N ILE A 11 -18.86 15.05 18.57
CA ILE A 11 -18.33 14.52 17.31
C ILE A 11 -17.78 13.09 17.49
N VAL A 12 -17.12 12.83 18.62
CA VAL A 12 -16.57 11.50 18.95
C VAL A 12 -17.67 10.44 19.10
N ARG A 13 -18.85 10.81 19.61
CA ARG A 13 -19.95 9.86 19.82
C ARG A 13 -20.69 9.52 18.53
N ASP A 14 -20.80 10.48 17.60
CA ASP A 14 -21.51 10.28 16.32
C ASP A 14 -20.64 9.50 15.30
N LEU A 15 -19.31 9.65 15.35
CA LEU A 15 -18.38 8.86 14.51
C LEU A 15 -18.41 7.35 14.82
N ALA A 16 -18.67 6.96 16.07
CA ALA A 16 -18.77 5.56 16.47
C ALA A 16 -20.05 4.88 15.94
N THR A 17 -21.08 5.66 15.58
CA THR A 17 -22.38 5.14 15.12
C THR A 17 -22.71 5.47 13.66
N LYS A 18 -22.11 6.51 13.06
CA LYS A 18 -22.40 6.95 11.69
C LYS A 18 -21.19 6.91 10.74
N GLY A 19 -19.99 6.61 11.24
CA GLY A 19 -18.78 6.61 10.43
C GLY A 19 -18.39 8.02 9.93
N LEU A 20 -17.39 8.08 9.06
CA LEU A 20 -16.98 9.33 8.40
C LEU A 20 -18.00 9.74 7.32
N PRO A 21 -18.31 11.04 7.17
CA PRO A 21 -19.13 11.51 6.06
C PRO A 21 -18.40 11.30 4.72
N ALA A 22 -19.18 11.22 3.64
CA ALA A 22 -18.66 10.97 2.28
C ALA A 22 -17.55 11.97 1.87
N ASP A 23 -17.72 13.26 2.18
CA ASP A 23 -16.72 14.28 1.87
C ASP A 23 -15.38 14.01 2.59
N ALA A 24 -15.43 13.52 3.83
CA ALA A 24 -14.22 13.16 4.56
C ALA A 24 -13.55 11.91 3.96
N LEU A 25 -14.32 10.96 3.45
CA LEU A 25 -13.79 9.80 2.73
C LEU A 25 -13.18 10.19 1.38
N ASN A 26 -13.74 11.18 0.69
CA ASN A 26 -13.13 11.71 -0.54
C ASN A 26 -11.77 12.38 -0.26
N VAL A 27 -11.68 13.18 0.81
CA VAL A 27 -10.38 13.74 1.25
C VAL A 27 -9.37 12.64 1.58
N VAL A 28 -9.81 11.51 2.16
CA VAL A 28 -8.94 10.36 2.41
C VAL A 28 -8.42 9.78 1.09
N ARG A 29 -9.29 9.55 0.10
CA ARG A 29 -8.91 9.01 -1.22
C ARG A 29 -7.88 9.89 -1.90
N GLU A 30 -8.15 11.19 -1.98
CA GLU A 30 -7.26 12.18 -2.61
C GLU A 30 -5.87 12.17 -1.95
N LEU A 31 -5.81 12.28 -0.63
CA LEU A 31 -4.53 12.27 0.08
C LEU A 31 -3.81 10.91 -0.04
N ALA A 32 -4.54 9.81 -0.08
CA ALA A 32 -3.98 8.47 -0.28
C ALA A 32 -3.42 8.31 -1.71
N ALA A 33 -4.09 8.85 -2.73
CA ALA A 33 -3.61 8.88 -4.12
C ALA A 33 -2.34 9.71 -4.28
N GLU A 34 -2.22 10.82 -3.53
CA GLU A 34 -0.99 11.62 -3.45
C GLU A 34 0.16 10.90 -2.71
N GLY A 35 -0.08 9.71 -2.13
CA GLY A 35 0.91 8.96 -1.37
C GLY A 35 1.13 9.47 0.06
N CYS A 36 0.18 10.21 0.63
CA CYS A 36 0.27 10.68 2.00
C CYS A 36 0.29 9.51 3.00
N ARG A 37 1.13 9.64 4.04
CA ARG A 37 1.16 8.67 5.14
C ARG A 37 -0.12 8.79 5.97
N GLU A 38 -0.63 7.67 6.47
CA GLU A 38 -1.89 7.62 7.24
C GLU A 38 -1.92 8.57 8.45
N HIS A 39 -0.79 8.77 9.14
CA HIS A 39 -0.73 9.71 10.26
C HIS A 39 -0.92 11.18 9.84
N ALA A 40 -0.60 11.52 8.58
CA ALA A 40 -0.88 12.85 8.02
C ALA A 40 -2.37 12.97 7.68
N ILE A 41 -2.94 11.97 6.99
CA ILE A 41 -4.38 11.90 6.67
C ILE A 41 -5.22 12.02 7.95
N ARG A 42 -4.89 11.22 8.99
CA ARG A 42 -5.51 11.29 10.31
C ARG A 42 -5.49 12.70 10.92
N ARG A 43 -4.36 13.40 10.83
CA ARG A 43 -4.21 14.76 11.36
C ARG A 43 -5.05 15.76 10.57
N THR A 44 -5.11 15.62 9.25
CA THR A 44 -5.96 16.45 8.38
C THR A 44 -7.43 16.32 8.76
N LEU A 45 -7.88 15.11 9.08
CA LEU A 45 -9.25 14.87 9.55
C LEU A 45 -9.49 15.27 11.03
N GLY A 46 -8.48 15.75 11.75
CA GLY A 46 -8.60 16.12 13.15
C GLY A 46 -8.86 14.93 14.11
N LEU A 47 -8.55 13.70 13.69
CA LEU A 47 -8.85 12.49 14.46
C LEU A 47 -7.72 12.15 15.44
N SER A 48 -8.09 11.69 16.62
CA SER A 48 -7.13 11.03 17.52
C SER A 48 -6.70 9.65 16.99
N PRO A 49 -5.55 9.10 17.43
CA PRO A 49 -5.15 7.75 17.07
C PRO A 49 -6.19 6.68 17.43
N ALA A 50 -6.86 6.82 18.58
CA ALA A 50 -7.89 5.89 19.01
C ALA A 50 -9.11 5.89 18.09
N GLN A 51 -9.57 7.09 17.67
CA GLN A 51 -10.67 7.22 16.70
C GLN A 51 -10.30 6.66 15.33
N TRP A 52 -9.08 6.92 14.86
CA TRP A 52 -8.57 6.37 13.61
C TRP A 52 -8.61 4.85 13.62
N ASN A 53 -8.05 4.22 14.65
CA ASN A 53 -8.02 2.76 14.77
C ASN A 53 -9.43 2.16 14.89
N ALA A 54 -10.36 2.85 15.57
CA ALA A 54 -11.74 2.40 15.65
C ALA A 54 -12.46 2.47 14.29
N LEU A 55 -12.26 3.55 13.53
CA LEU A 55 -12.87 3.76 12.21
C LEU A 55 -12.25 2.86 11.13
N LYS A 56 -10.99 2.47 11.28
CA LYS A 56 -10.26 1.61 10.34
C LYS A 56 -10.52 0.12 10.58
N LYS A 57 -11.19 -0.24 11.68
CA LYS A 57 -11.43 -1.64 12.01
C LYS A 57 -12.46 -2.22 11.04
N ASP A 58 -12.04 -3.26 10.31
CA ASP A 58 -12.87 -4.05 9.41
C ASP A 58 -14.04 -4.70 10.14
N ASP A 59 -15.07 -5.06 9.38
CA ASP A 59 -16.25 -5.66 9.97
C ASP A 59 -16.02 -7.12 10.41
N ALA A 60 -17.05 -7.73 10.98
CA ALA A 60 -16.97 -9.10 11.50
C ALA A 60 -16.76 -10.16 10.40
N GLU A 61 -17.03 -9.81 9.14
CA GLU A 61 -16.93 -10.67 7.97
C GLU A 61 -15.55 -10.51 7.29
N GLY A 62 -14.74 -9.54 7.74
CA GLY A 62 -13.42 -9.25 7.21
C GLY A 62 -13.43 -8.26 6.05
N GLU A 63 -14.57 -7.62 5.78
CA GLU A 63 -14.67 -6.59 4.77
C GLU A 63 -14.09 -5.27 5.28
N LEU A 64 -13.41 -4.57 4.36
CA LEU A 64 -12.75 -3.32 4.69
C LEU A 64 -13.74 -2.30 5.24
N SER A 65 -13.39 -1.68 6.37
CA SER A 65 -14.14 -0.51 6.84
C SER A 65 -14.18 0.59 5.76
N PRO A 66 -15.19 1.48 5.75
CA PRO A 66 -15.25 2.56 4.76
C PRO A 66 -13.98 3.43 4.72
N LEU A 67 -13.32 3.62 5.87
CA LEU A 67 -12.04 4.31 5.95
C LEU A 67 -10.91 3.49 5.34
N ALA A 68 -10.82 2.19 5.64
CA ALA A 68 -9.79 1.32 5.07
C ALA A 68 -9.96 1.19 3.55
N LEU A 69 -11.19 1.02 3.07
CA LEU A 69 -11.52 0.99 1.65
C LEU A 69 -11.09 2.28 0.94
N ALA A 70 -11.44 3.45 1.47
CA ALA A 70 -11.04 4.74 0.88
C ALA A 70 -9.51 4.91 0.80
N ILE A 71 -8.76 4.37 1.76
CA ILE A 71 -7.28 4.38 1.72
C ILE A 71 -6.77 3.50 0.59
N GLU A 72 -7.29 2.28 0.45
CA GLU A 72 -6.84 1.35 -0.57
C GLU A 72 -7.24 1.80 -1.99
N GLU A 73 -8.45 2.33 -2.16
CA GLU A 73 -8.92 2.93 -3.42
C GLU A 73 -7.98 4.06 -3.86
N GLY A 74 -7.70 5.01 -2.97
CA GLY A 74 -6.79 6.13 -3.29
C GLY A 74 -5.37 5.64 -3.61
N ARG A 75 -4.84 4.69 -2.84
CA ARG A 75 -3.51 4.10 -3.12
C ARG A 75 -3.46 3.42 -4.49
N ALA A 76 -4.49 2.67 -4.84
CA ALA A 76 -4.58 1.99 -6.13
C ALA A 76 -4.66 3.00 -7.28
N GLU A 77 -5.46 4.05 -7.13
CA GLU A 77 -5.55 5.15 -8.10
C GLU A 77 -4.20 5.85 -8.31
N GLY A 78 -3.56 6.32 -7.22
CA GLY A 78 -2.26 6.97 -7.29
C GLY A 78 -1.16 6.07 -7.85
N ALA A 79 -1.16 4.78 -7.52
CA ALA A 79 -0.24 3.81 -8.12
C ALA A 79 -0.48 3.67 -9.63
N GLY A 80 -1.74 3.66 -10.06
CA GLY A 80 -2.12 3.65 -11.48
C GLY A 80 -1.59 4.85 -12.24
N GLU A 81 -1.70 6.06 -11.68
CA GLU A 81 -1.16 7.29 -12.28
C GLU A 81 0.36 7.26 -12.43
N VAL A 82 1.09 6.84 -11.38
CA VAL A 82 2.55 6.71 -11.43
C VAL A 82 2.96 5.70 -12.50
N ILE A 83 2.27 4.56 -12.59
CA ILE A 83 2.50 3.54 -13.62
C ILE A 83 2.26 4.14 -15.01
N ALA A 84 1.20 4.91 -15.21
CA ALA A 84 0.90 5.54 -16.49
C ALA A 84 2.03 6.51 -16.91
N VAL A 85 2.50 7.35 -16.00
CA VAL A 85 3.64 8.27 -16.24
C VAL A 85 4.91 7.50 -16.61
N MET A 86 5.24 6.45 -15.85
CA MET A 86 6.44 5.64 -16.14
C MET A 86 6.32 4.91 -17.48
N ARG A 87 5.12 4.44 -17.86
CA ARG A 87 4.90 3.82 -19.18
C ARG A 87 5.09 4.82 -20.32
N ALA A 88 4.66 6.07 -20.15
CA ALA A 88 4.88 7.12 -21.13
C ALA A 88 6.39 7.38 -21.33
N ARG A 89 7.13 7.58 -20.24
CA ARG A 89 8.59 7.78 -20.26
C ARG A 89 9.33 6.60 -20.89
N MET A 90 8.92 5.37 -20.58
CA MET A 90 9.50 4.17 -21.18
C MET A 90 9.31 4.17 -22.71
N LYS A 91 8.13 4.57 -23.22
CA LYS A 91 7.88 4.66 -24.67
C LYS A 91 8.75 5.72 -25.36
N GLU A 92 9.17 6.75 -24.63
CA GLU A 92 10.12 7.77 -25.09
C GLU A 92 11.58 7.30 -25.03
N GLY A 93 11.84 6.08 -24.55
CA GLY A 93 13.18 5.48 -24.48
C GLY A 93 13.88 5.61 -23.13
N ASP A 94 13.18 6.04 -22.07
CA ASP A 94 13.75 6.12 -20.72
C ASP A 94 13.96 4.72 -20.13
N THR A 95 15.22 4.27 -20.12
CA THR A 95 15.61 2.96 -19.60
C THR A 95 15.40 2.81 -18.10
N ARG A 96 15.50 3.91 -17.32
CA ARG A 96 15.22 3.86 -15.88
C ARG A 96 13.74 3.67 -15.58
N ALA A 97 12.87 4.24 -16.42
CA ALA A 97 11.44 3.98 -16.32
C ALA A 97 11.11 2.50 -16.64
N ALA A 98 11.81 1.91 -17.62
CA ALA A 98 11.68 0.49 -17.93
C ALA A 98 12.12 -0.42 -16.77
N GLU A 99 13.29 -0.13 -16.18
CA GLU A 99 13.81 -0.86 -15.01
C GLU A 99 12.87 -0.77 -13.81
N TRP A 100 12.37 0.44 -13.52
CA TRP A 100 11.43 0.67 -12.43
C TRP A 100 10.12 -0.09 -12.64
N LEU A 101 9.56 -0.04 -13.86
CA LEU A 101 8.35 -0.78 -14.20
C LEU A 101 8.57 -2.29 -14.11
N GLY A 102 9.74 -2.79 -14.53
CA GLY A 102 10.12 -4.19 -14.39
C GLY A 102 10.12 -4.64 -12.93
N ASP A 103 10.76 -3.89 -12.04
CA ASP A 103 10.80 -4.21 -10.60
C ASP A 103 9.41 -4.17 -9.96
N LYS A 104 8.58 -3.17 -10.32
CA LYS A 104 7.27 -2.94 -9.69
C LYS A 104 6.18 -3.84 -10.23
N LEU A 105 6.04 -3.98 -11.55
CA LEU A 105 5.01 -4.83 -12.14
C LEU A 105 5.25 -6.32 -11.87
N TYR A 106 6.52 -6.76 -11.76
CA TYR A 106 6.84 -8.13 -11.35
C TYR A 106 6.31 -8.48 -9.95
N LYS A 107 6.13 -7.48 -9.08
CA LYS A 107 5.62 -7.65 -7.72
C LYS A 107 4.09 -7.54 -7.64
N ILE A 108 3.45 -6.78 -8.54
CA ILE A 108 2.02 -6.42 -8.53
C ILE A 108 1.06 -7.62 -8.78
N GLY A 109 1.55 -8.81 -9.14
CA GLY A 109 0.73 -10.02 -9.29
C GLY A 109 1.00 -11.14 -8.28
N ARG A 110 1.81 -10.88 -7.24
CA ARG A 110 2.22 -11.91 -6.26
C ARG A 110 1.65 -11.72 -4.86
N GLU A 111 0.87 -10.68 -4.64
CA GLU A 111 0.24 -10.41 -3.34
C GLU A 111 -1.04 -11.23 -3.10
N ASP A 112 -1.65 -11.79 -4.16
CA ASP A 112 -2.87 -12.64 -4.09
C ASP A 112 -2.60 -14.15 -3.89
N GLY A 113 -1.35 -14.56 -3.66
CA GLY A 113 -0.98 -15.96 -3.37
C GLY A 113 0.07 -16.01 -2.27
N PRO A 114 0.35 -17.19 -1.66
CA PRO A 114 1.39 -17.31 -0.64
C PRO A 114 2.74 -16.94 -1.29
N GLY A 115 3.11 -15.68 -1.12
CA GLY A 115 4.22 -15.02 -1.80
C GLY A 115 5.56 -15.43 -1.22
N GLU A 116 5.95 -16.68 -1.43
CA GLU A 116 7.37 -16.99 -1.54
C GLU A 116 7.78 -16.62 -2.96
N ALA A 117 8.36 -15.43 -3.13
CA ALA A 117 9.27 -15.22 -4.24
C ALA A 117 10.24 -16.44 -4.26
N PRO A 118 10.50 -17.08 -5.41
CA PRO A 118 11.44 -18.19 -5.45
C PRO A 118 12.78 -17.65 -4.96
N ARG A 119 13.15 -18.00 -3.73
CA ARG A 119 14.44 -17.67 -3.15
C ARG A 119 15.44 -18.59 -3.81
N VAL A 120 16.02 -18.15 -4.93
CA VAL A 120 17.19 -18.83 -5.49
C VAL A 120 18.34 -18.58 -4.52
N LEU A 121 18.60 -19.54 -3.64
CA LEU A 121 19.76 -19.55 -2.77
C LEU A 121 20.93 -20.12 -3.56
N ILE A 122 21.83 -19.26 -4.05
CA ILE A 122 23.10 -19.70 -4.64
C ILE A 122 24.13 -19.79 -3.51
N GLN A 123 24.37 -21.00 -2.99
CA GLN A 123 25.51 -21.27 -2.11
C GLN A 123 26.75 -21.58 -2.95
N ILE A 124 27.68 -20.63 -3.01
CA ILE A 124 29.00 -20.83 -3.62
C ILE A 124 29.91 -21.46 -2.57
N ASN A 125 30.14 -22.76 -2.68
CA ASN A 125 31.18 -23.46 -1.93
C ASN A 125 32.57 -23.16 -2.52
N ALA A 126 33.37 -22.32 -1.86
CA ALA A 126 34.71 -21.95 -2.32
C ALA A 126 35.68 -23.14 -2.49
N ALA A 127 35.32 -24.35 -2.04
CA ALA A 127 36.10 -25.57 -2.21
C ALA A 127 35.87 -26.29 -3.55
N LEU A 128 34.90 -25.87 -4.38
CA LEU A 128 34.62 -26.50 -5.67
C LEU A 128 35.30 -25.76 -6.83
N SER A 129 35.86 -26.52 -7.76
CA SER A 129 36.37 -26.01 -9.03
C SER A 129 35.24 -25.65 -10.02
N PRO A 130 35.50 -24.80 -11.03
CA PRO A 130 34.49 -24.42 -12.03
C PRO A 130 33.83 -25.61 -12.74
N GLU A 131 34.59 -26.66 -13.06
CA GLU A 131 34.09 -27.87 -13.70
C GLU A 131 33.15 -28.68 -12.79
N GLU A 132 33.36 -28.63 -11.48
CA GLU A 132 32.51 -29.29 -10.50
C GLU A 132 31.19 -28.54 -10.31
N TYR A 133 31.21 -27.21 -10.34
CA TYR A 133 29.98 -26.40 -10.34
C TYR A 133 29.06 -26.71 -11.52
N ALA A 134 29.63 -26.86 -12.73
CA ALA A 134 28.86 -27.12 -13.93
C ALA A 134 28.08 -28.45 -13.89
N ARG A 135 28.47 -29.39 -13.02
CA ARG A 135 27.79 -30.68 -12.84
C ARG A 135 26.68 -30.66 -11.79
N VAL A 136 26.71 -29.69 -10.87
CA VAL A 136 25.80 -29.63 -9.72
C VAL A 136 24.59 -28.72 -9.98
N ILE A 137 24.75 -27.75 -10.89
CA ILE A 137 23.64 -26.88 -11.30
C ILE A 137 22.78 -27.61 -12.34
N HIS A 138 21.68 -28.19 -11.89
CA HIS A 138 20.65 -28.73 -12.78
C HIS A 138 19.67 -27.61 -13.13
N VAL A 139 19.75 -27.08 -14.36
CA VAL A 139 18.69 -26.24 -14.91
C VAL A 139 17.65 -27.19 -15.50
N SER A 140 16.47 -27.25 -14.88
CA SER A 140 15.31 -27.91 -15.48
C SER A 140 14.61 -26.89 -16.39
N ASP A 141 14.29 -27.31 -17.61
CA ASP A 141 13.47 -26.55 -18.57
C ASP A 141 12.04 -26.32 -18.05
#